data_AF-A0AAV5B7I1-F1
#
_entry.id   AF-A0AAV5B7I1-F1
#
_cell.length_a   1.000
_cell.length_b   1.000
_cell.length_c   1.000
_cell.angle_alpha   90.00
_cell.angle_beta   90.00
_cell.angle_gamma   90.00
#
_symmetry.space_group_name_H-M   'P 1'
#
loop_
_entity.id
_entity.type
_entity.pdbx_description
1 polymer ?
#
loop_
_entity_poly.entity_id
_entity_poly.type
_entity_poly.pdbx_seq_one_letter_code
_entity_poly.pdbx_strand_id
1 'polypeptide(L)'
;MAECLWPLHFVEASADPVREFASRTGFRFTPTESFTVSTMPRLREARTFPWEGRRTYMPAHVAVTGGSGDSNIRMHLCFDEEGRRIVVGHLGRHLDNTLT
;
A
#
# COMPACT_ATOMS: atom_id res chain seq x y z
N MET A 1 2.65 -7.31 -9.69
CA MET A 1 2.15 -6.88 -8.37
C MET A 1 1.10 -7.87 -7.87
N ALA A 2 -0.11 -7.92 -8.46
CA ALA A 2 -1.18 -8.82 -8.01
C ALA A 2 -0.74 -10.30 -8.00
N GLU A 3 -0.06 -10.75 -9.06
CA GLU A 3 0.45 -12.13 -9.19
C GLU A 3 1.49 -12.53 -8.12
N CYS A 4 2.06 -11.58 -7.39
CA CYS A 4 2.99 -11.88 -6.29
C CYS A 4 2.38 -11.58 -4.93
N LEU A 5 1.81 -10.38 -4.75
CA LEU A 5 1.31 -9.94 -3.46
C LEU A 5 0.05 -10.69 -3.03
N TRP A 6 -0.82 -11.06 -3.98
CA TRP A 6 -2.03 -11.81 -3.68
C TRP A 6 -1.73 -13.21 -3.14
N PRO A 7 -0.92 -14.06 -3.81
CA PRO A 7 -0.62 -15.39 -3.26
C PRO A 7 0.18 -15.29 -1.97
N LEU A 8 1.11 -14.34 -1.84
CA LEU A 8 1.85 -14.09 -0.59
C LEU A 8 0.95 -13.76 0.61
N HIS A 9 -0.21 -13.14 0.37
CA HIS A 9 -1.14 -12.77 1.42
C HIS A 9 -2.21 -13.84 1.68
N PHE A 10 -2.76 -14.46 0.64
CA PHE A 10 -3.95 -15.32 0.74
C PHE A 10 -3.71 -16.82 0.60
N VAL A 11 -2.51 -17.26 0.22
CA VAL A 11 -2.24 -18.67 -0.11
C VAL A 11 -0.98 -19.17 0.57
N GLU A 12 0.09 -18.38 0.52
CA GLU A 12 1.40 -18.78 0.99
C GLU A 12 1.56 -18.45 2.47
N ALA A 13 2.08 -19.39 3.25
CA ALA A 13 2.50 -19.15 4.63
C ALA A 13 3.89 -18.50 4.67
N SER A 14 4.01 -17.29 4.12
CA SER A 14 5.29 -16.55 4.12
C SER A 14 5.56 -15.96 5.50
N ALA A 15 6.75 -16.23 6.04
CA ALA A 15 7.20 -15.63 7.30
C ALA A 15 7.61 -14.15 7.15
N ASP A 16 7.94 -13.72 5.92
CA ASP A 16 8.33 -12.35 5.59
C ASP A 16 7.84 -11.96 4.19
N PRO A 17 6.53 -11.67 4.03
CA PRO A 17 5.94 -11.36 2.74
C PRO A 17 6.49 -10.07 2.13
N VAL A 18 7.03 -9.16 2.95
CA VAL A 18 7.62 -7.90 2.47
C VAL A 18 8.92 -8.18 1.72
N ARG A 19 9.84 -8.92 2.36
CA ARG A 19 11.12 -9.27 1.74
C ARG A 19 10.92 -10.14 0.51
N GLU A 20 9.99 -11.08 0.58
CA GLU A 20 9.70 -11.99 -0.53
C GLU A 20 9.04 -11.28 -1.72
N PHE A 21 8.10 -10.37 -1.47
CA PHE A 21 7.55 -9.52 -2.53
C PHE A 21 8.66 -8.70 -3.22
N ALA A 22 9.57 -8.12 -2.43
CA ALA A 22 10.69 -7.36 -2.96
C ALA A 22 11.66 -8.23 -3.78
N SER A 23 11.95 -9.46 -3.36
CA SER A 23 12.83 -10.35 -4.12
C SER A 23 12.20 -10.80 -5.45
N ARG A 24 10.88 -11.03 -5.47
CA ARG A 24 10.15 -11.47 -6.66
C ARG A 24 9.92 -10.36 -7.69
N THR A 25 9.77 -9.10 -7.25
CA THR A 25 9.32 -8.00 -8.12
C THR A 25 10.31 -6.86 -8.29
N GLY A 26 11.29 -6.73 -7.38
CA GLY A 26 12.13 -5.54 -7.27
C GLY A 26 11.42 -4.31 -6.68
N PHE A 27 10.12 -4.39 -6.38
CA PHE A 27 9.34 -3.29 -5.79
C PHE A 27 9.30 -3.38 -4.27
N ARG A 28 9.17 -2.23 -3.61
CA ARG A 28 9.07 -2.19 -2.15
C ARG A 28 7.61 -2.19 -1.72
N PHE A 29 7.19 -3.22 -1.01
CA PHE A 29 5.93 -3.23 -0.29
C PHE A 29 6.13 -2.74 1.14
N THR A 30 5.17 -1.97 1.67
CA THR A 30 5.17 -1.50 3.06
C THR A 30 3.74 -1.66 3.60
N PRO A 31 3.50 -2.51 4.61
CA PRO A 31 2.15 -2.80 5.07
C PRO A 31 1.54 -1.70 5.96
N THR A 32 2.37 -0.78 6.45
CA THR A 32 1.98 0.27 7.38
C THR A 32 2.44 1.65 6.93
N GLU A 33 1.91 2.67 7.58
CA GLU A 33 2.33 4.06 7.40
C GLU A 33 3.25 4.52 8.53
N SER A 34 3.93 5.66 8.30
CA SER A 34 4.73 6.29 9.35
C SER A 34 3.87 6.71 10.55
N PHE A 35 4.52 6.92 11.70
CA PHE A 35 3.85 7.44 12.90
C PHE A 35 3.15 8.78 12.61
N THR A 36 3.83 9.69 11.93
CA THR A 36 3.32 11.01 11.54
C THR A 36 2.03 10.89 10.73
N VAL A 37 2.04 10.07 9.66
CA VAL A 37 0.86 9.86 8.81
C VAL A 37 -0.28 9.20 9.60
N SER A 38 0.03 8.23 10.45
CA SER A 38 -0.98 7.46 11.18
C SER A 38 -1.67 8.26 12.29
N THR A 39 -0.98 9.26 12.85
CA THR A 39 -1.47 10.08 13.97
C THR A 39 -2.07 11.42 13.55
N MET A 40 -1.69 11.96 12.40
CA MET A 40 -2.21 13.24 11.90
C MET A 40 -3.49 13.02 11.06
N PRO A 41 -4.65 13.57 11.46
CA PRO A 41 -5.93 13.32 10.78
C PRO A 41 -5.91 13.64 9.29
N ARG A 42 -5.30 14.78 8.89
CA ARG A 42 -5.23 15.20 7.49
C ARG A 42 -4.42 14.23 6.61
N LEU A 43 -3.29 13.73 7.13
CA LEU A 43 -2.44 12.79 6.40
C LEU A 43 -3.08 11.40 6.32
N ARG A 44 -3.76 10.97 7.39
CA ARG A 44 -4.54 9.74 7.43
C ARG A 44 -5.73 9.77 6.46
N GLU A 45 -6.44 10.89 6.39
CA GLU A 45 -7.57 11.08 5.48
C GLU A 45 -7.14 10.96 4.01
N ALA A 46 -5.93 11.44 3.67
CA ALA A 46 -5.38 11.29 2.32
C ALA A 46 -5.16 9.82 1.90
N ARG A 47 -5.00 8.87 2.85
CA ARG A 47 -4.97 7.42 2.58
C ARG A 47 -6.31 6.74 2.81
N THR A 48 -7.40 7.50 2.92
CA THR A 48 -8.73 6.95 3.11
C THR A 48 -9.50 7.05 1.79
N PHE A 49 -10.02 5.92 1.32
CA PHE A 49 -10.65 5.80 0.00
C PHE A 49 -12.03 5.15 0.12
N PRO A 50 -12.98 5.47 -0.79
CA PRO A 50 -14.26 4.79 -0.79
C PRO A 50 -14.09 3.33 -1.24
N TRP A 51 -14.61 2.39 -0.45
CA TRP A 51 -14.70 0.97 -0.80
C TRP A 51 -15.96 0.38 -0.18
N GLU A 52 -16.80 -0.28 -0.99
CA GLU A 52 -18.08 -0.88 -0.58
C GLU A 52 -18.96 0.03 0.31
N GLY A 53 -19.09 1.29 -0.11
CA GLY A 53 -19.91 2.28 0.60
C GLY A 53 -19.31 2.80 1.91
N ARG A 54 -18.06 2.42 2.24
CA ARG A 54 -17.35 2.86 3.45
C ARG A 54 -16.09 3.65 3.09
N ARG A 55 -15.64 4.47 4.04
CA ARG A 55 -14.34 5.13 4.00
C ARG A 55 -13.31 4.20 4.62
N THR A 56 -12.44 3.63 3.81
CA THR A 56 -11.47 2.62 4.22
C THR A 56 -10.08 3.22 4.25
N TYR A 57 -9.43 3.16 5.41
CA TYR A 57 -8.03 3.56 5.56
C TYR A 57 -7.12 2.49 4.96
N MET A 58 -6.28 2.89 3.99
CA MET A 58 -5.41 2.01 3.21
C MET A 58 -3.93 2.40 3.41
N PRO A 59 -3.32 2.05 4.56
CA PRO A 59 -1.94 2.42 4.87
C PRO A 59 -0.91 1.62 4.07
N ALA A 60 -1.27 0.38 3.69
CA ALA A 60 -0.39 -0.48 2.95
C ALA A 60 -0.15 0.08 1.55
N HIS A 61 1.10 0.07 1.11
CA HIS A 61 1.45 0.62 -0.19
C HIS A 61 2.65 -0.04 -0.84
N VAL A 62 2.69 0.01 -2.17
CA VAL A 62 3.82 -0.42 -2.99
C VAL A 62 4.50 0.80 -3.61
N ALA A 63 5.82 0.89 -3.45
CA ALA A 63 6.68 1.81 -4.17
C ALA A 63 7.09 1.18 -5.51
N VAL A 64 6.66 1.80 -6.59
CA VAL A 64 7.17 1.50 -7.93
C VAL A 64 8.19 2.58 -8.26
N THR A 65 9.46 2.26 -8.09
CA THR A 65 10.55 3.22 -8.31
C THR A 65 10.92 3.26 -9.78
N GLY A 66 10.72 4.41 -10.42
CA GLY A 66 11.45 4.82 -11.63
C GLY A 66 12.44 5.92 -11.24
N GLY A 67 13.61 5.55 -10.71
CA GLY A 67 14.63 6.53 -10.25
C GLY A 67 14.31 7.26 -8.94
N SER A 68 15.22 8.13 -8.50
CA SER A 68 15.12 8.93 -7.27
C SER A 68 14.24 10.17 -7.45
N GLY A 69 13.52 10.58 -6.39
CA GLY A 69 12.75 11.83 -6.34
C GLY A 69 11.23 11.68 -6.54
N ASP A 70 10.61 12.73 -7.08
CA ASP A 70 9.15 12.88 -7.32
C ASP A 70 8.57 11.94 -8.39
N SER A 71 9.42 11.14 -9.05
CA SER A 71 9.03 10.10 -10.01
C SER A 71 8.52 8.81 -9.35
N ASN A 72 8.44 8.76 -8.02
CA ASN A 72 7.99 7.58 -7.29
C ASN A 72 6.47 7.42 -7.33
N ILE A 73 6.01 6.43 -8.09
CA ILE A 73 4.61 6.02 -8.11
C ILE A 73 4.34 5.17 -6.86
N ARG A 74 3.27 5.51 -6.15
CA ARG A 74 2.74 4.76 -5.01
C ARG A 74 1.39 4.18 -5.34
N MET A 75 1.23 2.92 -4.98
CA MET A 75 -0.06 2.23 -4.99
C MET A 75 -0.49 2.01 -3.54
N HIS A 76 -1.53 2.70 -3.06
CA HIS A 76 -2.14 2.43 -1.75
C HIS A 76 -3.25 1.39 -1.90
N LEU A 77 -3.27 0.44 -0.99
CA LEU A 77 -4.17 -0.71 -1.07
C LEU A 77 -4.60 -1.22 0.32
N CYS A 78 -5.65 -2.03 0.33
CA CYS A 78 -5.96 -2.94 1.43
C CYS A 78 -6.27 -4.34 0.90
N PHE A 79 -6.19 -5.32 1.79
CA PHE A 79 -6.65 -6.68 1.53
C PHE A 79 -8.08 -6.81 2.02
N ASP A 80 -8.99 -7.14 1.11
CA ASP A 80 -10.33 -7.57 1.43
C ASP A 80 -10.28 -9.08 1.69
N GLU A 81 -10.29 -9.43 2.98
CA GLU A 81 -10.18 -10.81 3.44
C GLU A 81 -11.39 -11.66 3.04
N GLU A 82 -12.59 -11.08 3.04
CA GLU A 82 -13.84 -11.79 2.73
C GLU A 82 -13.93 -12.10 1.24
N GLY A 83 -13.70 -11.09 0.39
CA GLY A 83 -13.70 -11.26 -1.06
C GLY A 83 -12.42 -11.90 -1.61
N ARG A 84 -11.37 -12.04 -0.78
CA ARG A 84 -9.99 -12.40 -1.17
C ARG A 84 -9.49 -11.52 -2.31
N ARG A 85 -9.55 -10.21 -2.15
CA ARG A 85 -9.17 -9.21 -3.17
C ARG A 85 -8.11 -8.26 -2.64
N ILE A 86 -7.29 -7.74 -3.57
CA ILE A 86 -6.49 -6.54 -3.33
C ILE A 86 -7.30 -5.36 -3.85
N VAL A 87 -7.65 -4.43 -2.97
CA VAL A 87 -8.38 -3.22 -3.31
C VAL A 87 -7.39 -2.07 -3.40
N VAL A 88 -7.33 -1.40 -4.55
CA VAL A 88 -6.45 -0.25 -4.77
C VAL A 88 -7.24 1.03 -4.55
N GLY A 89 -6.84 1.81 -3.54
CA GLY A 89 -7.45 3.11 -3.26
C GLY A 89 -6.80 4.27 -4.02
N HIS A 90 -5.49 4.17 -4.28
CA HIS A 90 -4.74 5.18 -5.03
C HIS A 90 -3.61 4.53 -5.84
N LEU A 91 -3.40 5.05 -7.05
CA LEU A 91 -2.23 4.77 -7.87
C LEU A 91 -1.77 6.09 -8.50
N GLY A 92 -0.60 6.57 -8.10
CA GLY A 92 -0.09 7.82 -8.66
C GLY A 92 1.08 8.37 -7.86
N ARG A 93 1.21 9.70 -7.85
CA ARG A 93 2.24 10.38 -7.07
C ARG A 93 2.14 10.02 -5.60
N HIS A 94 3.29 10.04 -4.93
CA HIS A 94 3.37 9.89 -3.49
C HIS A 94 2.52 10.97 -2.78
N LEU A 95 1.66 10.54 -1.86
CA LEU A 95 0.81 11.42 -1.09
C LEU A 95 1.63 12.11 0.02
N ASP A 96 1.28 13.34 0.36
CA ASP A 96 1.96 14.11 1.42
C ASP A 96 2.10 13.30 2.70
N ASN A 97 3.29 13.27 3.27
CA ASN A 97 3.58 12.55 4.52
C ASN A 97 4.06 13.48 5.65
N THR A 98 4.08 14.79 5.38
CA THR A 98 4.37 15.86 6.32
C THR A 98 3.35 16.98 6.13
N LEU A 99 3.18 17.81 7.15
CA LEU A 99 2.43 19.06 7.04
C LEU A 99 3.43 20.12 6.55
N THR A 100 3.29 20.54 5.30
CA THR A 100 3.97 21.72 4.77
C THR A 100 3.18 22.98 5.09
#